data_AF-A0A1F4MDI9-F1
#
_entry.id   AF-A0A1F4MDI9-F1
#
_cell.length_a   1.000
_cell.length_b   1.000
_cell.length_c   1.000
_cell.angle_alpha   90.00
_cell.angle_beta   90.00
_cell.angle_gamma   90.00
#
_symmetry.space_group_name_H-M   'P 1'
#
loop_
_entity.id
_entity.type
_entity.pdbx_description
1 polymer ?
#
loop_
_entity_poly.entity_id
_entity_poly.type
_entity_poly.pdbx_seq_one_letter_code
_entity_poly.pdbx_strand_id
1 'polypeptide(L)'
;MTKDTSTLRLGPLPRTEFVKLAIAVPVDVKASLDRYADLHSQLHGEKVDATALIPHMLAAFIERDRGFKSLTSKNLKPNRPVP
;
A
#
# COMPACT_ATOMS: atom_id res chain seq x y z
N MET A 1 -48.23 -5.96 -15.86
CA MET A 1 -47.67 -5.81 -14.51
C MET A 1 -46.70 -6.95 -14.25
N THR A 2 -45.40 -6.72 -14.40
CA THR A 2 -44.37 -7.62 -13.88
C THR A 2 -43.32 -6.73 -13.22
N LYS A 3 -43.31 -6.73 -11.89
CA LYS A 3 -42.31 -6.03 -11.07
C LYS A 3 -41.01 -6.82 -11.18
N ASP A 4 -40.04 -6.27 -11.90
CA ASP A 4 -38.68 -6.81 -11.89
C ASP A 4 -38.04 -6.56 -10.52
N THR A 5 -37.54 -7.65 -9.96
CA THR A 5 -37.10 -7.84 -8.60
C THR A 5 -35.76 -7.16 -8.33
N SER A 6 -35.79 -6.20 -7.39
CA SER A 6 -34.69 -5.73 -6.51
C SER A 6 -33.26 -5.92 -7.01
N THR A 7 -32.73 -4.94 -7.74
CA THR A 7 -31.28 -4.74 -7.82
C THR A 7 -30.79 -4.24 -6.46
N LEU A 8 -29.93 -5.00 -5.77
CA LEU A 8 -29.22 -4.51 -4.60
C LEU A 8 -28.44 -3.24 -5.00
N ARG A 9 -28.64 -2.15 -4.26
CA ARG A 9 -27.94 -0.87 -4.50
C ARG A 9 -26.43 -0.96 -4.28
N LEU A 10 -25.98 -2.04 -3.63
CA LEU A 10 -24.57 -2.35 -3.47
C LEU A 10 -24.14 -3.22 -4.65
N GLY A 11 -23.36 -2.62 -5.56
CA GLY A 11 -22.63 -3.35 -6.58
C GLY A 11 -21.58 -4.29 -5.96
N PRO A 12 -20.86 -5.07 -6.78
CA PRO A 12 -19.81 -5.96 -6.26
C PRO A 12 -18.82 -5.18 -5.40
N LEU A 13 -18.52 -5.71 -4.22
CA LEU A 13 -17.58 -5.09 -3.30
C LEU A 13 -16.19 -4.97 -3.96
N PRO A 14 -15.46 -3.86 -3.71
CA PRO A 14 -14.11 -3.72 -4.22
C PRO A 14 -13.26 -4.90 -3.72
N ARG A 15 -12.59 -5.57 -4.66
CA ARG A 15 -11.65 -6.63 -4.32
C ARG A 15 -10.35 -5.97 -3.89
N THR A 16 -9.96 -6.18 -2.65
CA THR A 16 -8.60 -5.84 -2.21
C THR A 16 -7.68 -6.94 -2.69
N GLU A 17 -6.87 -6.65 -3.70
CA GLU A 17 -5.88 -7.57 -4.24
C GLU A 17 -4.55 -7.43 -3.49
N PHE A 18 -3.96 -8.55 -3.11
CA PHE A 18 -2.65 -8.60 -2.45
C PHE A 18 -1.69 -9.42 -3.29
N VAL A 19 -0.50 -8.89 -3.53
CA VAL A 19 0.60 -9.61 -4.19
C VAL A 19 1.62 -9.98 -3.13
N LYS A 20 1.93 -11.28 -3.01
CA LYS A 20 3.02 -11.75 -2.14
C LYS A 20 4.36 -11.49 -2.81
N LEU A 21 5.25 -10.79 -2.11
CA LEU A 21 6.61 -10.52 -2.56
C LEU A 21 7.61 -11.15 -1.58
N ALA A 22 8.53 -11.98 -2.10
CA ALA A 22 9.67 -12.47 -1.33
C ALA A 22 10.86 -11.55 -1.55
N ILE A 23 11.45 -11.05 -0.46
CA ILE A 23 12.62 -10.15 -0.49
C ILE A 23 13.72 -10.68 0.42
N ALA A 24 14.97 -10.50 0.01
CA ALA A 24 16.12 -10.65 0.89
C ALA A 24 16.38 -9.30 1.56
N VAL A 25 16.47 -9.29 2.89
CA VAL A 25 16.82 -8.10 3.67
C VAL A 25 18.08 -8.38 4.48
N PRO A 26 18.98 -7.38 4.65
CA PRO A 26 20.09 -7.48 5.58
C PRO A 26 19.63 -7.80 7.00
N VAL A 27 20.48 -8.52 7.76
CA VAL A 27 20.14 -9.01 9.11
C VAL A 27 19.89 -7.86 10.08
N ASP A 28 20.68 -6.79 9.99
CA ASP A 28 20.55 -5.57 10.78
C ASP A 28 19.23 -4.82 10.50
N VAL A 29 18.78 -4.81 9.24
CA VAL A 29 17.49 -4.25 8.85
C VAL A 29 16.35 -5.06 9.46
N LYS A 30 16.39 -6.40 9.39
CA LYS A 30 15.38 -7.25 10.03
C LYS A 30 15.32 -7.03 11.53
N ALA A 31 16.47 -6.98 12.22
CA ALA A 31 16.52 -6.75 13.65
C ALA A 31 15.94 -5.37 14.05
N SER A 32 16.16 -4.35 13.21
CA SER A 32 15.59 -3.02 13.43
C SER A 32 14.07 -3.00 13.23
N LEU A 33 13.56 -3.71 12.22
CA LEU A 33 12.13 -3.85 11.96
C LEU A 33 11.40 -4.57 13.11
N ASP A 34 11.99 -5.62 13.66
CA ASP A 34 11.41 -6.32 14.82
C ASP A 34 11.29 -5.40 16.04
N ARG A 35 12.38 -4.69 16.37
CA ARG A 35 12.39 -3.73 17.48
C ARG A 35 11.35 -2.64 17.29
N TYR A 36 11.18 -2.16 16.06
CA TYR A 36 10.15 -1.17 15.75
C TYR A 36 8.75 -1.76 16.00
N ALA A 37 8.50 -3.00 15.60
CA ALA A 37 7.23 -3.68 15.80
C ALA A 37 6.94 -3.91 17.30
N ASP A 38 7.95 -4.28 18.09
CA ASP A 38 7.84 -4.41 19.54
C ASP A 38 7.48 -3.07 20.21
N LEU A 39 8.13 -1.98 19.81
CA LEU A 39 7.82 -0.64 20.33
C LEU A 39 6.41 -0.20 19.93
N HIS A 40 6.01 -0.41 18.67
CA HIS A 40 4.66 -0.12 18.21
C HIS A 40 3.62 -0.92 19.03
N SER A 41 3.92 -2.18 19.32
CA SER A 41 3.04 -3.04 20.11
C SER A 41 2.88 -2.54 21.55
N GLN A 42 3.99 -2.10 22.17
CA GLN A 42 3.96 -1.53 23.52
C GLN A 42 3.15 -0.24 23.59
N LEU A 43 3.26 0.62 22.57
CA LEU A 43 2.56 1.90 22.53
C LEU A 43 1.06 1.77 22.27
N HIS A 44 0.66 0.81 21.43
CA HIS A 44 -0.73 0.65 21.00
C HIS A 44 -1.48 -0.49 21.69
N GLY A 45 -0.80 -1.30 22.51
CA GLY A 45 -1.40 -2.43 23.23
C GLY A 45 -1.80 -3.62 22.33
N GLU A 46 -1.49 -3.56 21.04
CA GLU A 46 -1.76 -4.60 20.06
C GLU A 46 -0.44 -5.19 19.57
N LYS A 47 -0.31 -6.52 19.62
CA LYS A 47 0.89 -7.19 19.12
C LYS A 47 0.93 -7.12 17.59
N VAL A 48 1.92 -6.42 17.07
CA VAL A 48 2.16 -6.27 15.63
C VAL A 48 3.52 -6.85 15.28
N ASP A 49 3.58 -7.61 14.18
CA ASP A 49 4.83 -8.11 13.60
C ASP A 49 5.36 -7.16 12.54
N ALA A 50 6.68 -7.16 12.31
CA ALA A 50 7.34 -6.43 11.24
C ALA A 50 6.68 -6.70 9.87
N THR A 51 6.26 -7.95 9.61
CA THR A 51 5.60 -8.33 8.35
C THR A 51 4.27 -7.61 8.12
N ALA A 52 3.55 -7.24 9.18
CA ALA A 52 2.34 -6.45 9.09
C ALA A 52 2.64 -4.97 8.86
N LEU A 53 3.75 -4.44 9.40
CA LEU A 53 4.13 -3.04 9.26
C LEU A 53 4.81 -2.72 7.92
N ILE A 54 5.59 -3.64 7.37
CA ILE A 54 6.37 -3.43 6.15
C ILE A 54 5.51 -2.90 4.99
N PRO A 55 4.34 -3.48 4.65
CA PRO A 55 3.49 -2.96 3.58
C PRO A 55 3.06 -1.50 3.81
N HIS A 56 2.70 -1.15 5.05
CA HIS A 56 2.29 0.22 5.40
C HIS A 56 3.46 1.21 5.32
N MET A 57 4.64 0.81 5.80
CA MET A 57 5.85 1.63 5.71
C MET A 57 6.24 1.88 4.25
N LEU A 58 6.21 0.86 3.40
CA LEU A 58 6.52 0.98 1.98
C LEU A 58 5.49 1.85 1.26
N ALA A 59 4.20 1.68 1.53
CA ALA A 59 3.15 2.52 0.97
C ALA A 59 3.36 3.99 1.34
N ALA A 60 3.60 4.27 2.63
CA ALA A 60 3.86 5.63 3.11
C ALA A 60 5.15 6.22 2.51
N PHE A 61 6.19 5.40 2.30
CA PHE A 61 7.42 5.81 1.66
C PHE A 61 7.18 6.25 0.21
N ILE A 62 6.54 5.40 -0.60
CA ILE A 62 6.25 5.69 -2.02
C ILE A 62 5.32 6.91 -2.14
N GLU A 63 4.34 7.05 -1.25
CA GLU A 63 3.46 8.21 -1.23
C GLU A 63 4.23 9.49 -0.86
N ARG A 64 5.22 9.43 0.01
CA ARG A 64 5.94 10.64 0.46
C ARG A 64 7.14 11.00 -0.41
N ASP A 65 7.62 10.10 -1.25
CA ASP A 65 8.75 10.36 -2.14
C ASP A 65 8.36 11.34 -3.28
N ARG A 66 8.69 12.61 -3.07
CA ARG A 66 8.45 13.69 -4.04
C ARG A 66 9.29 13.54 -5.31
N GLY A 67 10.50 12.97 -5.19
CA GLY A 67 11.37 12.73 -6.33
C GLY A 67 10.76 11.69 -7.26
N PHE A 68 10.30 10.58 -6.68
CA PHE A 68 9.54 9.56 -7.39
C PHE A 68 8.28 10.15 -8.05
N LYS A 69 7.45 10.88 -7.29
CA LYS A 69 6.24 11.55 -7.82
C LYS A 69 6.53 12.52 -8.97
N SER A 70 7.63 13.27 -8.90
CA SER A 70 8.02 14.22 -9.95
C SER A 70 8.38 13.51 -11.25
N LEU A 71 9.12 12.41 -11.18
CA LEU A 71 9.54 11.65 -12.35
C LEU A 71 8.38 10.89 -12.99
N THR A 72 7.49 10.30 -12.19
CA THR A 72 6.29 9.61 -12.72
C THR A 72 5.31 10.59 -13.37
N SER A 73 5.11 11.77 -12.80
CA SER A 73 4.24 12.80 -13.38
C SER A 73 4.79 13.40 -14.67
N LYS A 74 6.12 13.50 -14.82
CA LYS A 74 6.76 13.96 -16.06
C LYS A 74 6.63 12.95 -17.20
N ASN A 75 6.73 11.66 -16.90
CA ASN A 75 6.54 10.57 -17.87
C ASN A 75 5.06 10.36 -18.29
N LEU A 76 4.11 10.91 -17.53
CA LEU A 76 2.67 10.85 -17.86
C LEU A 76 2.17 12.03 -18.69
N LYS A 77 3.00 13.03 -19.01
CA LYS A 77 2.63 14.03 -20.02
C LYS A 77 2.82 13.37 -21.39
N PRO A 78 1.75 13.00 -22.12
CA PRO A 78 1.92 12.58 -23.50
C PRO A 78 2.55 13.76 -24.21
N ASN A 79 3.63 13.48 -24.94
CA ASN A 79 4.32 14.47 -25.76
C ASN A 79 3.26 15.24 -26.55
N ARG A 80 3.05 16.54 -26.23
CA ARG A 80 2.06 17.35 -26.96
C ARG A 80 2.57 17.40 -28.40
N PRO A 81 1.76 17.03 -29.42
CA PRO A 81 2.22 17.15 -30.79
C PRO A 81 2.58 18.63 -31.04
N VAL A 82 3.82 18.84 -31.46
CA VAL A 82 4.34 20.15 -31.84
C VAL A 82 3.62 20.54 -33.16
N PRO A 83 3.04 21.75 -33.26
CA PRO A 83 2.43 22.21 -34.51
C PRO A 83 3.46 22.42 -35.62
#